data_AF-A0A7Y2VAF1-F1
#
_entry.id   AF-A0A7Y2VAF1-F1
#
_cell.length_a   1.000
_cell.length_b   1.000
_cell.length_c   1.000
_cell.angle_alpha   90.00
_cell.angle_beta   90.00
_cell.angle_gamma   90.00
#
_symmetry.space_group_name_H-M   'P 1'
#
loop_
_entity.id
_entity.type
_entity.pdbx_description
1 polymer ?
#
loop_
_entity_poly.entity_id
_entity_poly.type
_entity_poly.pdbx_seq_one_letter_code
_entity_poly.pdbx_strand_id
1 'polypeptide(L)'
;HNDSDKVMTQENYNDDGLLHGDKSVYFNNGQLAEHMSFVNGKAEGNAKNYTEKGIVIKDFNYKNGEMHGSYKDYTPKGELIVEGQFKNGKKHSIWRYYENGELQKEKNYSNPKTFHKN
;
A
#
# COMPACT_ATOMS: atom_id res chain seq x y z
N HIS A 1 -9.12 26.91 13.95
CA HIS A 1 -7.94 26.12 13.54
C HIS A 1 -8.43 24.79 13.04
N ASN A 2 -8.39 24.58 11.73
CA ASN A 2 -8.38 23.27 11.09
C ASN A 2 -7.66 23.54 9.77
N ASP A 3 -6.33 23.58 9.87
CA ASP A 3 -5.43 23.59 8.71
C ASP A 3 -5.81 22.37 7.88
N SER A 4 -6.64 22.62 6.88
CA SER A 4 -6.85 21.68 5.79
C SER A 4 -5.58 21.82 4.97
N ASP A 5 -4.56 21.03 5.35
CA ASP A 5 -3.34 20.88 4.56
C ASP A 5 -3.75 20.62 3.12
N LYS A 6 -3.53 21.62 2.26
CA LYS A 6 -3.97 21.61 0.87
C LYS A 6 -3.06 20.68 0.07
N VAL A 7 -3.28 19.38 0.20
CA VAL A 7 -2.67 18.40 -0.67
C VAL A 7 -3.09 18.67 -2.12
N MET A 8 -2.12 18.66 -3.03
CA MET A 8 -2.38 18.75 -4.47
C MET A 8 -2.59 17.34 -5.00
N THR A 9 -3.60 17.14 -5.83
CA THR A 9 -3.93 15.83 -6.40
C THR A 9 -3.91 15.91 -7.91
N GLN A 10 -3.25 14.94 -8.54
CA GLN A 10 -3.27 14.72 -9.97
C GLN A 10 -3.96 13.38 -10.25
N GLU A 11 -5.02 13.44 -11.06
CA GLU A 11 -5.89 12.32 -11.41
C GLU A 11 -6.14 12.33 -12.91
N ASN A 12 -6.32 11.15 -13.50
CA ASN A 12 -6.61 10.96 -14.92
C ASN A 12 -7.90 10.12 -15.05
N TYR A 13 -8.73 10.43 -16.03
CA TYR A 13 -10.01 9.75 -16.25
C TYR A 13 -10.11 9.24 -17.69
N ASN A 14 -10.78 8.11 -17.89
CA ASN A 14 -11.13 7.59 -19.22
C ASN A 14 -12.39 8.27 -19.79
N ASP A 15 -12.80 7.88 -21.00
CA ASP A 15 -13.98 8.43 -21.70
C ASP A 15 -15.30 8.21 -20.92
N ASP A 16 -15.36 7.20 -20.05
CA ASP A 16 -16.51 6.92 -19.18
C ASP A 16 -16.50 7.78 -17.90
N GLY A 17 -15.52 8.67 -17.73
CA GLY A 17 -15.35 9.48 -16.53
C GLY A 17 -14.84 8.69 -15.31
N LEU A 18 -14.30 7.48 -15.52
CA LEU A 18 -13.74 6.64 -14.46
C LEU A 18 -12.24 6.89 -14.33
N LEU A 19 -11.73 6.89 -13.09
CA LEU A 19 -10.31 7.08 -12.82
C LEU A 19 -9.46 6.01 -13.53
N HIS A 20 -8.51 6.42 -14.35
CA HIS A 20 -7.73 5.54 -15.21
C HIS A 20 -6.32 6.10 -15.41
N GLY A 21 -5.30 5.27 -15.17
CA GLY A 21 -3.90 5.68 -15.15
C GLY A 21 -3.42 6.02 -13.73
N ASP A 22 -2.32 6.74 -13.65
CA ASP A 22 -1.71 7.08 -12.36
C ASP A 22 -2.45 8.23 -11.67
N LYS A 23 -2.66 8.04 -10.36
CA LYS A 23 -3.06 9.04 -9.39
C LYS A 23 -1.88 9.37 -8.51
N SER A 24 -1.61 10.66 -8.36
CA SER A 24 -0.56 11.17 -7.49
C SER A 24 -1.12 12.21 -6.53
N VAL A 25 -0.72 12.12 -5.27
CA VAL A 25 -1.02 13.14 -4.24
C VAL A 25 0.31 13.73 -3.78
N TYR A 26 0.36 15.04 -3.61
CA TYR A 26 1.55 15.78 -3.24
C TYR A 26 1.33 16.55 -1.93
N PHE A 27 2.38 16.61 -1.12
CA PHE A 27 2.46 17.51 0.03
C PHE A 27 2.51 18.98 -0.42
N ASN A 28 2.25 19.90 0.51
CA ASN A 28 2.33 21.35 0.26
C ASN A 28 3.71 21.81 -0.27
N ASN A 29 4.77 21.07 0.05
CA ASN A 29 6.13 21.32 -0.43
C ASN A 29 6.41 20.81 -1.86
N GLY A 30 5.40 20.25 -2.53
CA GLY A 30 5.50 19.69 -3.88
C GLY A 30 6.06 18.26 -3.96
N GLN A 31 6.46 17.66 -2.83
CA GLN A 31 6.92 16.28 -2.82
C GLN A 31 5.75 15.30 -2.92
N LEU A 32 5.99 14.17 -3.58
CA LEU A 32 5.01 13.09 -3.72
C LEU A 32 4.70 12.50 -2.35
N ALA A 33 3.42 12.42 -2.00
CA ALA A 33 2.88 11.84 -0.78
C ALA A 33 2.29 10.44 -1.03
N GLU A 34 1.60 10.28 -2.14
CA GLU A 34 0.99 9.01 -2.55
C GLU A 34 1.07 8.85 -4.07
N HIS A 35 1.29 7.61 -4.51
CA HIS A 35 1.18 7.20 -5.90
C HIS A 35 0.40 5.90 -5.98
N MET A 36 -0.59 5.83 -6.88
CA MET A 36 -1.41 4.64 -7.09
C MET A 36 -1.88 4.60 -8.54
N SER A 37 -1.91 3.42 -9.15
CA SER A 37 -2.43 3.25 -10.51
C SER A 37 -3.87 2.73 -10.46
N PHE A 38 -4.70 3.18 -11.41
CA PHE A 38 -6.10 2.81 -11.54
C PHE A 38 -6.42 2.33 -12.94
N VAL A 39 -7.33 1.35 -13.03
CA VAL A 39 -7.92 0.88 -14.29
C VAL A 39 -9.44 0.88 -14.13
N ASN A 40 -10.12 1.74 -14.89
CA ASN A 40 -11.59 1.84 -14.93
C ASN A 40 -12.20 2.01 -13.52
N GLY A 41 -11.65 2.94 -12.76
CA GLY A 41 -12.10 3.30 -11.41
C GLY A 41 -11.59 2.38 -10.30
N LYS A 42 -10.84 1.32 -10.61
CA LYS A 42 -10.33 0.36 -9.62
C LYS A 42 -8.82 0.47 -9.48
N ALA A 43 -8.34 0.48 -8.24
CA ALA A 43 -6.90 0.43 -7.96
C ALA A 43 -6.32 -0.88 -8.52
N GLU A 44 -5.21 -0.78 -9.24
CA GLU A 44 -4.56 -1.88 -9.94
C GLU A 44 -3.04 -1.67 -9.92
N GLY A 45 -2.29 -2.72 -9.58
CA GLY A 45 -0.82 -2.64 -9.56
C GLY A 45 -0.26 -2.04 -8.27
N ASN A 46 0.93 -1.45 -8.37
CA ASN A 46 1.70 -0.99 -7.22
C ASN A 46 1.24 0.39 -6.73
N ALA A 47 1.19 0.55 -5.41
CA ALA A 47 0.88 1.77 -4.72
C ALA A 47 1.96 2.06 -3.66
N LYS A 48 2.29 3.34 -3.48
CA LYS A 48 3.31 3.79 -2.55
C LYS A 48 2.87 5.02 -1.79
N ASN A 49 3.24 5.08 -0.51
CA ASN A 49 3.18 6.30 0.30
C ASN A 49 4.58 6.74 0.72
N TYR A 50 4.74 8.04 0.85
CA TYR A 50 6.02 8.70 1.11
C TYR A 50 5.89 9.67 2.29
N THR A 51 7.01 10.02 2.91
CA THR A 51 7.11 11.18 3.82
C THR A 51 7.31 12.48 3.05
N GLU A 52 7.16 13.63 3.72
CA GLU A 52 7.54 14.96 3.20
C GLU A 52 9.03 15.12 2.86
N LYS A 53 9.85 14.09 3.12
CA LYS A 53 11.27 14.00 2.72
C LYS A 53 11.49 13.06 1.53
N GLY A 54 10.43 12.52 0.94
CA GLY A 54 10.48 11.60 -0.21
C GLY A 54 10.84 10.16 0.16
N ILE A 55 10.86 9.83 1.46
CA ILE A 55 11.18 8.47 1.93
C ILE A 55 9.91 7.62 1.86
N VAL A 56 9.98 6.45 1.20
CA VAL A 56 8.87 5.48 1.15
C VAL A 56 8.56 4.96 2.54
N ILE A 57 7.30 5.07 2.96
CA ILE A 57 6.80 4.53 4.22
C ILE A 57 5.86 3.34 4.01
N LYS A 58 5.23 3.22 2.84
CA LYS A 58 4.43 2.06 2.48
C LYS A 58 4.61 1.70 1.02
N ASP A 59 4.68 0.41 0.75
CA ASP A 59 4.73 -0.18 -0.60
C ASP A 59 3.79 -1.38 -0.62
N PHE A 60 2.73 -1.30 -1.44
CA PHE A 60 1.67 -2.29 -1.45
C PHE A 60 1.06 -2.43 -2.84
N ASN A 61 0.32 -3.51 -3.07
CA ASN A 61 -0.26 -3.78 -4.39
C ASN A 61 -1.76 -3.98 -4.30
N TYR A 62 -2.45 -3.57 -5.37
CA TYR A 62 -3.86 -3.79 -5.60
C TYR A 62 -4.08 -4.65 -6.84
N LYS A 63 -5.22 -5.35 -6.84
CA LYS A 63 -5.77 -6.02 -8.00
C LYS A 63 -7.29 -5.91 -7.93
N ASN A 64 -7.90 -5.37 -8.98
CA ASN A 64 -9.33 -5.13 -9.09
C ASN A 64 -9.92 -4.34 -7.91
N GLY A 65 -9.17 -3.38 -7.36
CA GLY A 65 -9.59 -2.55 -6.24
C GLY A 65 -9.37 -3.17 -4.86
N GLU A 66 -8.85 -4.39 -4.77
CA GLU A 66 -8.54 -5.05 -3.49
C GLU A 66 -7.03 -5.20 -3.29
N MET A 67 -6.54 -5.07 -2.05
CA MET A 67 -5.13 -5.33 -1.76
C MET A 67 -4.77 -6.78 -2.11
N HIS A 68 -3.74 -6.94 -2.94
CA HIS A 68 -3.31 -8.23 -3.47
C HIS A 68 -1.84 -8.18 -3.87
N GLY A 69 -1.03 -9.08 -3.34
CA GLY A 69 0.43 -9.12 -3.57
C GLY A 69 1.21 -8.66 -2.35
N SER A 70 2.43 -8.14 -2.56
CA SER A 70 3.32 -7.74 -1.47
C SER A 70 2.80 -6.50 -0.74
N TYR A 71 3.07 -6.45 0.56
CA TYR A 71 2.90 -5.29 1.43
C TYR A 71 4.17 -5.10 2.25
N LYS A 72 4.67 -3.86 2.31
CA LYS A 72 5.78 -3.44 3.15
C LYS A 72 5.46 -2.10 3.79
N ASP A 73 5.87 -1.95 5.04
CA ASP A 73 5.74 -0.75 5.85
C ASP A 73 7.10 -0.41 6.44
N TYR A 74 7.43 0.88 6.46
CA TYR A 74 8.74 1.39 6.82
C TYR A 74 8.62 2.54 7.82
N THR A 75 9.64 2.72 8.66
CA THR A 75 9.77 3.92 9.50
C THR A 75 9.95 5.17 8.63
N PRO A 76 9.74 6.39 9.17
CA PRO A 76 10.11 7.62 8.49
C PRO A 76 11.61 7.75 8.13
N LYS A 77 12.46 6.83 8.61
CA LYS A 77 13.88 6.73 8.25
C LYS A 77 14.14 5.71 7.13
N GLY A 78 13.12 4.99 6.67
CA GLY A 78 13.21 3.97 5.62
C GLY A 78 13.54 2.57 6.15
N GLU A 79 13.45 2.32 7.45
CA GLU A 79 13.72 1.01 8.04
C GLU A 79 12.48 0.13 7.94
N LEU A 80 12.60 -1.09 7.44
CA LEU A 80 11.47 -2.02 7.33
C LEU A 80 10.95 -2.38 8.73
N ILE A 81 9.64 -2.22 8.95
CA ILE A 81 8.98 -2.59 10.22
C ILE A 81 7.95 -3.69 10.03
N VAL A 82 7.34 -3.80 8.85
CA VAL A 82 6.38 -4.86 8.55
C VAL A 82 6.54 -5.28 7.10
N GLU A 83 6.51 -6.58 6.85
CA GLU A 83 6.26 -7.10 5.51
C GLU A 83 5.31 -8.29 5.53
N GLY A 84 4.62 -8.49 4.42
CA GLY A 84 3.77 -9.65 4.22
C GLY A 84 3.12 -9.63 2.85
N GLN A 85 2.09 -10.45 2.70
CA GLN A 85 1.30 -10.49 1.48
C GLN A 85 -0.19 -10.34 1.79
N PHE A 86 -0.91 -9.75 0.86
CA PHE A 86 -2.36 -9.77 0.81
C PHE A 86 -2.84 -10.66 -0.33
N LYS A 87 -3.99 -11.28 -0.14
CA LYS A 87 -4.75 -11.99 -1.16
C LYS A 87 -6.22 -11.65 -0.99
N ASN A 88 -6.79 -10.94 -1.97
CA ASN A 88 -8.21 -10.53 -2.00
C ASN A 88 -8.59 -9.75 -0.73
N GLY A 89 -7.83 -8.71 -0.43
CA GLY A 89 -8.03 -7.82 0.72
C GLY A 89 -7.67 -8.42 2.09
N LYS A 90 -7.23 -9.69 2.16
CA LYS A 90 -6.90 -10.37 3.42
C LYS A 90 -5.42 -10.68 3.54
N LYS A 91 -4.87 -10.55 4.76
CA LYS A 91 -3.51 -11.00 5.07
C LYS A 91 -3.34 -12.46 4.67
N HIS A 92 -2.28 -12.76 3.95
CA HIS A 92 -1.96 -14.07 3.43
C HIS A 92 -0.48 -14.39 3.66
N SER A 93 -0.15 -15.67 3.73
CA SER A 93 1.20 -16.16 3.96
C SER A 93 1.78 -15.66 5.29
N ILE A 94 3.10 -15.62 5.37
CA ILE A 94 3.86 -15.18 6.52
C ILE A 94 3.94 -13.65 6.57
N TRP A 95 3.66 -13.10 7.75
CA TRP A 95 3.84 -11.69 8.08
C TRP A 95 4.95 -11.53 9.10
N ARG A 96 5.91 -10.67 8.78
CA ARG A 96 7.09 -10.41 9.62
C ARG A 96 7.03 -8.99 10.15
N TYR A 97 7.41 -8.85 11.41
CA TYR A 97 7.46 -7.58 12.13
C TYR A 97 8.88 -7.40 12.65
N TYR A 98 9.45 -6.25 12.35
CA TYR A 98 10.83 -5.92 12.63
C TYR A 98 10.90 -4.73 13.59
N GLU A 99 11.93 -4.72 14.43
CA GLU A 99 12.27 -3.60 15.32
C GLU A 99 13.78 -3.43 15.29
N ASN A 100 14.25 -2.19 15.07
CA ASN A 100 15.67 -1.86 14.91
C ASN A 100 16.41 -2.72 13.86
N GLY A 101 15.70 -3.16 12.81
CA GLY A 101 16.25 -4.01 11.75
C GLY A 101 16.26 -5.50 12.05
N GLU A 102 15.85 -5.92 13.24
CA GLU A 102 15.81 -7.33 13.65
C GLU A 102 14.39 -7.89 13.62
N LEU A 103 14.23 -9.14 13.18
CA LEU A 103 12.94 -9.83 13.18
C LEU A 103 12.49 -10.12 14.61
N GLN A 104 11.43 -9.45 15.06
CA GLN A 104 10.87 -9.65 16.40
C GLN A 104 9.75 -10.67 16.41
N LYS A 105 8.96 -10.72 15.33
CA LYS A 105 7.75 -11.54 15.30
C LYS A 105 7.41 -11.99 13.90
N GLU A 106 6.95 -13.23 13.83
CA GLU A 106 6.34 -13.80 12.65
C GLU A 106 4.91 -14.25 12.95
N LYS A 107 3.98 -14.06 12.02
CA LYS A 107 2.61 -14.57 12.08
C LYS A 107 2.27 -15.26 10.77
N ASN A 108 1.82 -16.50 10.83
CA ASN A 108 1.38 -17.24 9.66
C ASN A 108 -0.13 -17.05 9.43
N TYR A 109 -0.47 -16.42 8.31
CA TYR A 109 -1.83 -16.23 7.80
C TYR A 109 -2.13 -17.12 6.58
N SER A 110 -1.28 -18.12 6.33
CA SER A 110 -1.63 -19.22 5.42
C SER A 110 -2.76 -20.00 6.07
N ASN A 111 -3.92 -20.03 5.42
CA ASN A 111 -5.14 -20.66 5.90
C ASN A 111 -4.86 -22.11 6.39
N PRO A 112 -5.04 -22.46 7.68
CA PRO A 112 -4.95 -23.86 8.11
C PRO A 112 -6.34 -24.49 8.08
N LYS A 113 -6.84 -24.89 6.89
CA LYS A 113 -7.99 -25.81 6.81
C LYS A 113 -7.94 -26.70 5.57
N THR A 114 -7.32 -27.87 5.72
CA THR A 114 -7.88 -29.15 5.25
C THR A 114 -7.43 -30.27 6.19
N PHE A 115 -8.05 -30.39 7.36
CA PHE A 115 -8.24 -31.73 7.93
C PHE A 115 -9.44 -32.33 7.19
N HIS A 116 -9.19 -33.01 6.06
CA HIS A 116 -10.13 -34.05 5.62
C HIS A 116 -9.89 -35.23 6.55
N LYS A 117 -10.76 -35.39 7.55
CA LYS A 117 -10.85 -36.63 8.32
C LYS A 117 -11.84 -37.51 7.55
N ASN A 118 -11.32 -38.43 6.74
CA ASN A 118 -12.06 -39.61 6.31
C ASN A 118 -12.13 -40.61 7.46
#